data_AF-A0AAU3KNF8-F1
#
_entry.id   AF-A0AAU3KNF8-F1
#
_cell.length_a   1.000
_cell.length_b   1.000
_cell.length_c   1.000
_cell.angle_alpha   90.00
_cell.angle_beta   90.00
_cell.angle_gamma   90.00
#
_symmetry.space_group_name_H-M   'P 1'
#
loop_
_entity.id
_entity.type
_entity.pdbx_description
1 polymer ?
#
loop_
_entity_poly.entity_id
_entity_poly.type
_entity_poly.pdbx_seq_one_letter_code
_entity_poly.pdbx_strand_id
1 'polypeptide(L)'
;MTQPLSMTVTCTPNLAQLLGAADEIASASQSFPIGTEHVLLALIRDPSAIPMDELRVLGMDPCVLLTRLAECALHIRMGLGDANY
;
A
#
# COMPACT_ATOMS: atom_id res chain seq x y z
N MET A 1 23.21 -19.68 1.72
CA MET A 1 23.47 -18.27 2.09
C MET A 1 23.01 -17.40 0.94
N THR A 2 21.79 -16.86 1.00
CA THR A 2 21.27 -15.94 -0.02
C THR A 2 21.76 -14.54 0.32
N GLN A 3 22.64 -13.97 -0.51
CA GLN A 3 23.07 -12.59 -0.33
C GLN A 3 21.89 -11.68 -0.68
N PRO A 4 21.47 -10.75 0.22
CA PRO A 4 20.37 -9.85 -0.08
C PRO A 4 20.73 -8.98 -1.28
N LEU A 5 19.78 -8.85 -2.21
CA LEU A 5 19.91 -7.93 -3.34
C LEU A 5 19.86 -6.50 -2.80
N SER A 6 21.02 -5.88 -2.64
CA SER A 6 21.12 -4.46 -2.30
C SER A 6 20.91 -3.62 -3.57
N MET A 7 19.67 -3.26 -3.85
CA MET A 7 19.33 -2.27 -4.88
C MET A 7 19.14 -0.91 -4.21
N THR A 8 19.94 0.09 -4.59
CA THR A 8 19.72 1.47 -4.19
C THR A 8 18.78 2.13 -5.19
N VAL A 9 17.63 2.59 -4.71
CA VAL A 9 16.66 3.35 -5.51
C VAL A 9 16.56 4.75 -4.95
N THR A 10 16.85 5.75 -5.78
CA THR A 10 16.62 7.16 -5.42
C THR A 10 15.14 7.48 -5.58
N CYS A 11 14.47 7.77 -4.47
CA CYS A 11 13.07 8.19 -4.49
C CYS A 11 12.97 9.70 -4.72
N THR A 12 11.93 10.13 -5.44
CA THR A 12 11.52 11.54 -5.41
C THR A 12 10.95 11.86 -4.02
N PRO A 13 10.95 13.13 -3.57
CA PRO A 13 10.37 13.51 -2.28
C PRO A 13 8.91 13.08 -2.11
N ASN A 14 8.12 13.13 -3.17
CA ASN A 14 6.72 12.71 -3.15
C ASN A 14 6.59 11.19 -2.98
N LEU A 15 7.44 10.41 -3.66
CA LEU A 15 7.45 8.96 -3.49
C LEU A 15 7.87 8.56 -2.07
N ALA A 16 8.86 9.23 -1.49
CA ALA A 16 9.28 8.96 -0.12
C ALA A 16 8.16 9.24 0.90
N GLN A 17 7.44 10.36 0.74
CA GLN A 17 6.28 10.69 1.56
C GLN A 17 5.15 9.67 1.41
N LEU A 18 4.88 9.24 0.17
CA LEU A 18 3.88 8.23 -0.11
C LEU A 18 4.19 6.88 0.54
N LEU A 19 5.45 6.45 0.49
CA LEU A 19 5.90 5.23 1.15
C LEU A 19 5.81 5.34 2.68
N GLY A 20 6.10 6.52 3.24
CA GLY A 20 5.85 6.80 4.65
C GLY A 20 4.37 6.69 5.02
N ALA A 21 3.48 7.25 4.20
CA ALA A 21 2.03 7.10 4.40
C ALA A 21 1.57 5.64 4.31
N ALA A 22 2.15 4.84 3.41
CA ALA A 22 1.86 3.40 3.33
C ALA A 22 2.30 2.65 4.59
N ASP A 23 3.46 3.00 5.15
CA ASP A 23 3.96 2.43 6.42
C ASP A 23 3.07 2.81 7.62
N GLU A 24 2.60 4.06 7.67
CA GLU A 24 1.63 4.51 8.69
C GLU A 24 0.31 3.74 8.61
N ILE A 25 -0.21 3.50 7.40
CA ILE A 25 -1.43 2.72 7.19
C ILE A 25 -1.23 1.27 7.67
N ALA A 26 -0.13 0.63 7.27
CA ALA A 26 0.23 -0.74 7.69
C ALA A 26 0.37 -0.86 9.21
N SER A 27 1.01 0.13 9.83
CA SER A 27 1.16 0.23 11.29
C SER A 27 -0.18 0.36 11.99
N ALA A 28 -1.06 1.23 11.47
CA ALA A 28 -2.38 1.48 12.04
C ALA A 28 -3.33 0.27 11.91
N SER A 29 -3.19 -0.52 10.84
CA SER A 29 -3.96 -1.75 10.64
C SER A 29 -3.35 -2.99 11.29
N GLN A 30 -2.19 -2.86 11.96
CA GLN A 30 -1.41 -3.97 12.52
C GLN A 30 -1.03 -5.03 11.48
N SER A 31 -0.88 -4.61 10.22
CA SER A 31 -0.60 -5.47 9.07
C SER A 31 0.84 -5.27 8.62
N PHE A 32 1.72 -6.14 9.11
CA PHE A 32 3.12 -6.18 8.69
C PHE A 32 3.45 -7.50 7.98
N PRO A 33 4.33 -7.50 6.97
CA PRO A 33 5.03 -6.34 6.37
C PRO A 33 4.11 -5.48 5.47
N ILE A 34 4.61 -4.31 5.01
CA ILE A 34 3.90 -3.43 4.06
C ILE A 34 3.52 -4.23 2.79
N GLY A 35 2.23 -4.54 2.66
CA GLY A 35 1.63 -5.10 1.45
C GLY A 35 1.26 -4.05 0.40
N THR A 36 0.94 -4.49 -0.82
CA THR A 36 0.55 -3.64 -1.95
C THR A 36 -0.71 -2.81 -1.68
N GLU A 37 -1.62 -3.34 -0.86
CA GLU A 37 -2.86 -2.69 -0.46
C GLU A 37 -2.62 -1.40 0.32
N HIS A 38 -1.59 -1.35 1.17
CA HIS A 38 -1.23 -0.14 1.92
C HIS A 38 -0.68 0.94 0.98
N VAL A 39 0.16 0.55 0.02
CA VAL A 39 0.71 1.46 -1.01
C VAL A 39 -0.40 2.00 -1.91
N LEU A 40 -1.32 1.14 -2.35
CA LEU A 40 -2.47 1.56 -3.16
C LEU A 40 -3.43 2.45 -2.37
N LEU A 41 -3.65 2.17 -1.07
CA LEU A 41 -4.46 3.02 -0.22
C LEU A 41 -3.82 4.41 -0.03
N ALA A 42 -2.50 4.48 0.12
CA ALA A 42 -1.76 5.75 0.16
C ALA A 42 -1.88 6.52 -1.16
N LEU A 43 -1.74 5.83 -2.31
CA LEU A 43 -1.88 6.42 -3.65
C LEU A 43 -3.25 7.04 -3.88
N ILE A 44 -4.33 6.35 -3.52
CA ILE A 44 -5.70 6.85 -3.76
C ILE A 44 -6.07 7.98 -2.79
N ARG A 45 -5.47 8.00 -1.60
CA ARG A 45 -5.63 9.08 -0.62
C ARG A 45 -4.84 10.34 -0.97
N ASP A 46 -3.89 10.25 -1.89
CA ASP A 46 -3.11 11.38 -2.40
C ASP A 46 -3.64 11.83 -3.78
N PRO A 47 -4.43 12.92 -3.86
CA PRO A 47 -4.95 13.43 -5.12
C PRO A 47 -3.86 13.88 -6.10
N SER A 48 -2.64 14.13 -5.61
CA SER A 48 -1.51 14.49 -6.47
C SER A 48 -0.87 13.27 -7.15
N ALA A 49 -1.12 12.06 -6.62
CA ALA A 49 -0.62 10.82 -7.18
C ALA A 49 -1.64 10.18 -8.15
N ILE A 50 -2.89 10.04 -7.72
CA ILE A 50 -3.99 9.53 -8.55
C ILE A 50 -5.21 10.43 -8.36
N PRO A 51 -5.55 11.28 -9.34
CA PRO A 51 -6.72 12.11 -9.20
C PRO A 51 -8.00 11.27 -9.39
N MET A 52 -9.03 11.58 -8.60
CA MET A 52 -10.21 10.73 -8.43
C MET A 52 -11.10 10.70 -9.68
N ASP A 53 -11.06 11.75 -10.50
CA ASP A 53 -11.89 11.87 -11.68
C ASP A 53 -11.39 10.94 -12.80
N GLU A 54 -10.09 10.70 -12.90
CA GLU A 54 -9.49 9.73 -13.81
C GLU A 54 -9.93 8.31 -13.47
N LEU A 55 -10.00 7.96 -12.18
CA LEU A 55 -10.54 6.67 -11.74
C LEU A 55 -12.00 6.50 -12.18
N ARG A 56 -12.82 7.55 -12.07
CA ARG A 56 -14.22 7.55 -12.51
C ARG A 56 -14.34 7.40 -14.03
N VAL A 57 -13.46 8.04 -14.80
CA VAL A 57 -13.37 7.88 -16.26
C VAL A 57 -13.05 6.44 -16.64
N LEU A 58 -12.24 5.74 -15.84
CA LEU A 58 -11.96 4.31 -15.99
C LEU A 58 -13.11 3.40 -15.50
N GLY A 59 -14.23 3.96 -15.06
CA GLY A 59 -15.39 3.22 -14.55
C GLY A 59 -15.20 2.67 -13.14
N MET A 60 -14.21 3.17 -12.40
CA MET A 60 -13.94 2.79 -11.01
C MET A 60 -14.50 3.85 -10.07
N ASP A 61 -15.28 3.44 -9.08
CA ASP A 61 -15.70 4.32 -8.00
C ASP A 61 -14.59 4.41 -6.93
N PRO A 62 -14.01 5.60 -6.68
CA PRO A 62 -12.94 5.77 -5.71
C PRO A 62 -13.34 5.37 -4.28
N CYS A 63 -14.60 5.62 -3.88
CA CYS A 63 -15.09 5.24 -2.56
C CYS A 63 -15.16 3.72 -2.43
N VAL A 64 -15.70 3.02 -3.43
CA VAL A 64 -15.72 1.55 -3.44
C VAL A 64 -14.30 0.99 -3.40
N LEU A 65 -13.37 1.58 -4.15
CA LEU A 65 -11.98 1.14 -4.17
C LEU A 65 -11.29 1.32 -2.81
N LEU A 66 -11.50 2.48 -2.17
CA LEU A 66 -11.00 2.77 -0.82
C LEU A 66 -11.54 1.77 0.20
N THR A 67 -12.84 1.49 0.18
CA THR A 67 -13.46 0.50 1.08
C THR A 67 -12.83 -0.88 0.90
N ARG A 68 -12.71 -1.36 -0.34
CA ARG A 68 -12.15 -2.69 -0.62
C ARG A 68 -10.69 -2.81 -0.23
N LEU A 69 -9.89 -1.76 -0.46
CA LEU A 69 -8.49 -1.75 -0.05
C LEU A 69 -8.34 -1.70 1.47
N ALA A 70 -9.19 -0.95 2.16
CA ALA A 70 -9.22 -0.92 3.62
C ALA A 70 -9.59 -2.30 4.20
N GLU A 71 -10.53 -3.01 3.59
CA GLU A 71 -10.88 -4.39 3.97
C GLU A 71 -9.70 -5.34 3.81
N CYS A 72 -8.96 -5.26 2.69
CA CYS A 72 -7.74 -6.05 2.50
C CYS A 72 -6.66 -5.70 3.53
N ALA A 73 -6.48 -4.42 3.85
CA ALA A 73 -5.49 -3.96 4.81
C ALA A 73 -5.80 -4.41 6.25
N LEU A 74 -7.07 -4.61 6.59
CA LEU A 74 -7.52 -5.14 7.89
C LEU A 74 -7.54 -6.67 7.94
N HIS A 75 -7.40 -7.35 6.80
CA HIS A 75 -7.38 -8.80 6.74
C HIS A 75 -6.00 -9.29 7.20
N ILE A 76 -5.80 -9.38 8.53
CA ILE A 76 -4.73 -10.17 9.12
C ILE A 76 -4.79 -11.54 8.44
N ARG A 77 -3.70 -11.96 7.79
CA ARG A 77 -3.56 -13.33 7.26
C ARG A 77 -3.92 -14.32 8.38
N MET A 78 -5.18 -14.77 8.43
CA MET A 78 -5.55 -15.96 9.16
C MET A 78 -4.86 -17.11 8.43
N GLY A 79 -3.75 -17.59 9.00
CA GLY A 79 -3.02 -18.76 8.55
C GLY A 79 -1.77 -18.43 7.76
N LEU A 80 -0.65 -18.30 8.47
CA LEU A 80 0.55 -19.13 8.25
C LEU A 80 1.57 -18.68 9.31
N GLY A 81 1.43 -19.31 10.50
CA GLY A 81 2.64 -19.74 11.18
C GLY A 81 3.42 -20.66 10.24
N ASP A 82 4.73 -20.65 10.43
CA ASP A 82 5.69 -21.58 9.82
C ASP A 82 6.04 -21.32 8.36
N ALA A 83 6.96 -20.37 8.13
CA ALA A 83 8.20 -20.71 7.43
C ALA A 83 9.18 -19.55 7.56
N ASN A 84 10.19 -19.79 8.37
CA ASN A 84 11.54 -19.30 8.23
C ASN A 84 11.89 -19.03 6.74
N TYR A 85 12.20 -17.77 6.40
CA TYR A 85 13.01 -17.43 5.24
C TYR A 85 13.85 -16.19 5.55
#